data_AF-A0A1H6EEQ5-F1
#
_entry.id   AF-A0A1H6EEQ5-F1
#
_cell.length_a   1.000
_cell.length_b   1.000
_cell.length_c   1.000
_cell.angle_alpha   90.00
_cell.angle_beta   90.00
_cell.angle_gamma   90.00
#
_symmetry.space_group_name_H-M   'P 1'
#
loop_
_entity.id
_entity.type
_entity.pdbx_description
1 polymer ?
#
loop_
_entity_poly.entity_id
_entity_poly.type
_entity_poly.pdbx_seq_one_letter_code
_entity_poly.pdbx_strand_id
1 'polypeptide(L)'
;MYAPVGGQGLNVDAANLGRKLAAVVHGWVGEDILDTYTTERHPVAARLLQNTRAQITLMRPDPQTRALWEMFSDLMDLDDAHRYVADMLADMLADMLADRDAGMDVRYDLGDDHRLVGTLCPDMKLTRERPDPDVVTAVTRSADLLREGRELLLDLVDRAEVRDAAAAWTGRVNTVTARTDRVDVDALLIRPDGCVAWALPTGQDLDATTLVRALGTWFGQPA
;
A
#
# COMPACT_ATOMS: atom_id res chain seq x y z
N MET A 1 24.55 -4.31 -6.84
CA MET A 1 24.64 -3.00 -6.15
C MET A 1 24.11 -1.95 -7.11
N TYR A 2 23.12 -1.16 -6.68
CA TYR A 2 22.38 -0.23 -7.52
C TYR A 2 22.51 1.19 -6.93
N ALA A 3 22.52 2.23 -7.77
CA ALA A 3 22.75 3.62 -7.35
C ALA A 3 21.59 4.12 -6.48
N PRO A 4 21.83 4.80 -5.34
CA PRO A 4 20.77 5.13 -4.40
C PRO A 4 20.05 6.40 -4.86
N VAL A 5 19.08 6.24 -5.77
CA VAL A 5 18.05 7.27 -5.94
C VAL A 5 16.95 6.94 -4.93
N GLY A 6 16.95 7.62 -3.78
CA GLY A 6 15.78 7.75 -2.92
C GLY A 6 15.82 7.14 -1.52
N GLY A 7 16.78 6.27 -1.13
CA GLY A 7 16.98 5.79 0.26
C GLY A 7 15.82 5.07 0.97
N GLN A 8 14.61 5.11 0.42
CA GLN A 8 13.37 4.61 1.01
C GLN A 8 13.18 3.10 0.82
N GLY A 9 13.81 2.51 -0.22
CA GLY A 9 13.68 1.07 -0.51
C GLY A 9 14.16 0.16 0.62
N LEU A 10 15.29 0.52 1.26
CA LEU A 10 15.89 -0.24 2.37
C LEU A 10 14.99 -0.29 3.61
N ASN A 11 14.29 0.80 3.93
CA ASN A 11 13.42 0.85 5.10
C ASN A 11 12.16 0.00 4.91
N VAL A 12 11.61 -0.03 3.68
CA VAL A 12 10.43 -0.85 3.35
C VAL A 12 10.78 -2.35 3.32
N ASP A 13 11.97 -2.71 2.82
CA ASP A 13 12.47 -4.09 2.86
C ASP A 13 12.60 -4.63 4.28
N ALA A 14 13.19 -3.84 5.17
CA ALA A 14 13.38 -4.21 6.57
C ALA A 14 12.04 -4.36 7.30
N ALA A 15 11.07 -3.48 7.05
CA ALA A 15 9.74 -3.57 7.64
C ALA A 15 9.00 -4.84 7.18
N ASN A 16 9.07 -5.17 5.88
CA ASN A 16 8.43 -6.36 5.31
C ASN A 16 9.01 -7.66 5.88
N LEU A 17 10.34 -7.79 5.91
CA LEU A 17 11.00 -8.98 6.43
C LEU A 17 10.87 -9.07 7.96
N GLY A 18 11.03 -7.95 8.66
CA GLY A 18 10.99 -7.87 10.12
C GLY A 18 9.66 -8.39 10.69
N ARG A 19 8.52 -8.00 10.10
CA ARG A 19 7.21 -8.51 10.55
C ARG A 19 7.06 -10.03 10.31
N LYS A 20 7.54 -10.54 9.18
CA LYS A 20 7.41 -11.96 8.82
C LYS A 20 8.24 -12.80 9.78
N LEU A 21 9.47 -12.37 10.05
CA LEU A 21 10.34 -13.00 11.04
C LEU A 21 9.73 -12.98 12.44
N ALA A 22 9.18 -11.84 12.87
CA ALA A 22 8.52 -11.73 14.17
C ALA A 22 7.34 -12.72 14.29
N ALA A 23 6.48 -12.78 13.26
CA ALA A 23 5.32 -13.68 13.26
C ALA A 23 5.72 -15.18 13.30
N VAL A 24 6.80 -15.56 12.61
CA VAL A 24 7.36 -16.93 12.67
C VAL A 24 7.98 -17.23 14.04
N VAL A 25 8.79 -16.32 14.59
CA VAL A 25 9.43 -16.48 15.90
C VAL A 25 8.39 -16.60 17.02
N HIS A 26 7.27 -15.88 16.92
CA HIS A 26 6.16 -16.01 17.86
C HIS A 26 5.25 -17.23 17.61
N GLY A 27 5.51 -18.02 16.56
CA GLY A 27 4.77 -19.23 16.23
C GLY A 27 3.35 -18.97 15.72
N TRP A 28 3.05 -17.75 15.24
CA TRP A 28 1.73 -17.40 14.75
C TRP A 28 1.47 -17.94 13.35
N VAL A 29 2.49 -17.94 12.50
CA VAL A 29 2.45 -18.40 11.12
C VAL A 29 3.59 -19.36 10.84
N GLY A 30 3.43 -20.21 9.83
CA GLY A 30 4.49 -21.12 9.37
C GLY A 30 5.63 -20.39 8.67
N GLU A 31 6.73 -21.10 8.43
CA GLU A 31 7.90 -20.56 7.72
C GLU A 31 7.61 -20.24 6.24
N ASP A 32 6.52 -20.77 5.68
CA ASP A 32 6.04 -20.52 4.33
C ASP A 32 5.74 -19.04 4.07
N ILE A 33 5.41 -18.27 5.11
CA ILE A 33 5.26 -16.82 4.96
C ILE A 33 6.57 -16.13 4.55
N LEU A 34 7.74 -16.71 4.86
CA LEU A 34 9.05 -16.13 4.50
C LEU A 34 9.32 -16.27 3.01
N ASP A 35 8.80 -17.30 2.35
CA ASP A 35 8.93 -17.47 0.90
C ASP A 35 8.25 -16.32 0.15
N THR A 36 7.19 -15.74 0.73
CA THR A 36 6.54 -14.54 0.17
C THR A 36 7.43 -13.31 0.14
N TYR A 37 8.51 -13.25 0.94
CA TYR A 37 9.45 -12.12 0.89
C TYR A 37 10.06 -11.97 -0.51
N THR A 38 10.50 -13.09 -1.09
CA THR A 38 11.15 -13.06 -2.40
C THR A 38 10.15 -12.72 -3.50
N THR A 39 8.95 -13.31 -3.48
CA THR A 39 7.91 -13.04 -4.48
C THR A 39 7.38 -11.61 -4.40
N GLU A 40 7.29 -11.04 -3.19
CA GLU A 40 6.89 -9.64 -2.99
C GLU A 40 8.01 -8.65 -3.40
N ARG A 41 9.28 -8.90 -3.04
CA ARG A 41 10.35 -7.89 -3.16
C ARG A 41 11.18 -7.98 -4.43
N HIS A 42 11.29 -9.17 -5.05
CA HIS A 42 12.05 -9.33 -6.29
C HIS A 42 11.51 -8.48 -7.45
N PRO A 43 10.18 -8.44 -7.73
CA PRO A 43 9.64 -7.60 -8.81
C PRO A 43 9.91 -6.10 -8.59
N VAL A 44 9.85 -5.64 -7.33
CA VAL A 44 10.13 -4.25 -6.95
C VAL A 44 11.59 -3.89 -7.23
N ALA A 45 12.52 -4.75 -6.79
CA ALA A 45 13.94 -4.55 -7.04
C ALA A 45 14.27 -4.59 -8.55
N ALA A 46 13.60 -5.47 -9.31
CA ALA A 46 13.76 -5.55 -10.75
C ALA A 46 13.28 -4.29 -11.49
N ARG A 47 12.11 -3.74 -11.12
CA ARG A 47 11.56 -2.50 -11.70
C ARG A 47 12.45 -1.30 -11.38
N LEU A 48 12.94 -1.20 -10.15
CA LEU A 48 13.89 -0.16 -9.74
C LEU A 48 15.19 -0.23 -10.56
N LEU A 49 15.74 -1.45 -10.74
CA LEU A 49 16.95 -1.64 -11.54
C LEU A 49 16.74 -1.26 -13.02
N GLN A 50 15.58 -1.59 -13.59
CA GLN A 50 15.23 -1.21 -14.96
C GLN A 50 15.10 0.30 -15.12
N ASN A 51 14.34 0.96 -14.25
CA ASN A 51 14.16 2.42 -14.26
C ASN A 51 15.52 3.12 -14.30
N THR A 52 16.46 2.65 -13.50
CA THR A 52 17.72 3.39 -13.42
C THR A 52 18.72 2.99 -14.47
N ARG A 53 18.63 1.78 -15.01
CA ARG A 53 19.32 1.52 -16.29
C ARG A 53 18.85 2.51 -17.35
N ALA A 54 17.55 2.83 -17.41
CA ALA A 54 17.03 3.85 -18.31
C ALA A 54 17.58 5.25 -17.97
N GLN A 55 17.52 5.68 -16.70
CA GLN A 55 18.06 6.98 -16.27
C GLN A 55 19.57 7.12 -16.54
N ILE A 56 20.38 6.11 -16.20
CA ILE A 56 21.82 6.09 -16.47
C ILE A 56 22.09 6.17 -17.96
N THR A 57 21.27 5.48 -18.79
CA THR A 57 21.40 5.54 -20.25
C THR A 57 21.10 6.95 -20.78
N LEU A 58 20.05 7.60 -20.28
CA LEU A 58 19.68 8.98 -20.64
C LEU A 58 20.67 10.04 -20.15
N MET A 59 21.46 9.75 -19.12
CA MET A 59 22.48 10.64 -18.56
C MET A 59 23.89 10.37 -19.12
N ARG A 60 24.05 9.45 -20.08
CA ARG A 60 25.37 9.20 -20.66
C ARG A 60 25.89 10.46 -21.37
N PRO A 61 27.12 10.91 -21.06
CA PRO A 61 27.72 12.06 -21.72
C PRO A 61 28.32 11.65 -23.07
N ASP A 62 27.55 10.96 -23.90
CA ASP A 62 27.96 10.60 -25.27
C ASP A 62 27.34 11.56 -26.30
N PRO A 63 28.00 11.77 -27.45
CA PRO A 63 27.53 12.72 -28.47
C PRO A 63 26.12 12.41 -29.00
N GLN A 64 25.72 11.14 -29.03
CA GLN A 64 24.42 10.72 -29.54
C GLN A 64 23.30 11.07 -28.54
N THR A 65 23.51 10.79 -27.25
CA THR A 65 22.58 11.18 -26.17
C THR A 65 22.48 12.70 -26.06
N ARG A 66 23.60 13.42 -26.25
CA ARG A 66 23.60 14.88 -26.29
C ARG A 66 22.80 15.45 -27.47
N ALA A 67 22.99 14.93 -28.68
CA ALA A 67 22.22 15.36 -29.85
C ALA A 67 20.72 15.10 -29.69
N LEU A 68 20.35 13.98 -29.04
CA LEU A 68 18.96 13.68 -28.71
C LEU A 68 18.38 14.68 -27.70
N TRP A 69 19.16 15.04 -26.67
CA TRP A 69 18.78 16.07 -25.70
C TRP A 69 18.66 17.46 -26.30
N GLU A 70 19.56 17.82 -27.22
CA GLU A 70 19.50 19.09 -27.95
C GLU A 70 18.23 19.14 -28.82
N MET A 71 17.92 18.09 -29.59
CA MET A 71 16.68 17.99 -30.36
C MET A 71 15.42 18.02 -29.47
N PHE A 72 15.45 17.34 -28.32
CA PHE A 72 14.34 17.36 -27.37
C PHE A 72 14.18 18.75 -26.73
N SER A 73 15.28 19.44 -26.42
CA SER A 73 15.26 20.81 -25.92
C SER A 73 14.68 21.78 -26.96
N ASP A 74 15.12 21.69 -28.21
CA ASP A 74 14.59 22.50 -29.31
C ASP A 74 13.09 22.24 -29.53
N LEU A 75 12.64 21.00 -29.32
CA LEU A 75 11.22 20.65 -29.37
C LEU A 75 10.45 21.27 -28.20
N MET A 76 11.02 21.30 -26.99
CA MET A 76 10.41 21.90 -25.79
C MET A 76 10.33 23.43 -25.83
N ASP A 77 11.06 24.09 -26.74
CA ASP A 77 10.94 25.53 -27.01
C ASP A 77 9.72 25.87 -27.88
N LEU A 78 9.06 24.87 -28.49
CA LEU A 78 7.80 25.07 -29.21
C LEU A 78 6.62 25.04 -28.23
N ASP A 79 5.84 26.12 -28.16
CA ASP A 79 4.71 26.27 -27.23
C ASP A 79 3.73 25.10 -27.25
N ASP A 80 3.42 24.55 -28.44
CA ASP A 80 2.49 23.42 -28.58
C ASP A 80 3.09 22.10 -28.08
N ALA A 81 4.38 21.86 -28.31
CA ALA A 81 5.05 20.67 -27.83
C ALA A 81 5.30 20.75 -26.32
N HIS A 82 5.68 21.93 -25.81
CA HIS A 82 5.80 22.18 -24.38
C HIS A 82 4.48 21.92 -23.67
N ARG A 83 3.39 22.49 -24.17
CA ARG A 83 2.05 22.34 -23.60
C ARG A 83 1.56 20.91 -23.68
N TYR A 84 1.75 20.22 -24.80
CA TYR A 84 1.43 18.80 -24.93
C TYR A 84 2.22 17.93 -23.93
N VAL A 85 3.53 18.17 -23.77
CA VAL A 85 4.37 17.43 -22.82
C VAL A 85 4.00 17.79 -21.38
N ALA A 86 3.66 19.05 -21.09
CA ALA A 86 3.21 19.49 -19.78
C ALA A 86 1.86 18.87 -19.42
N ASP A 87 0.91 18.83 -20.36
CA ASP A 87 -0.40 18.18 -20.19
C ASP A 87 -0.24 16.67 -20.01
N MET A 88 0.61 16.02 -20.81
CA MET A 88 0.94 14.59 -20.66
C MET A 88 1.60 14.29 -19.31
N LEU A 89 2.54 15.12 -18.85
CA LEU A 89 3.16 14.97 -17.54
C LEU A 89 2.17 15.28 -16.41
N ALA A 90 1.28 16.24 -16.60
CA ALA A 90 0.22 16.56 -15.65
C ALA A 90 -0.81 15.43 -15.55
N ASP A 91 -1.18 14.78 -16.66
CA ASP A 91 -2.04 13.59 -16.67
C ASP A 91 -1.34 12.40 -16.02
N MET A 92 -0.05 12.18 -16.30
CA MET A 92 0.73 11.10 -15.68
C MET A 92 0.95 11.35 -14.19
N LEU A 93 1.17 12.61 -13.79
CA LEU A 93 1.19 13.02 -12.40
C LEU A 93 -0.20 12.94 -11.78
N ALA A 94 -1.28 13.28 -12.49
CA ALA A 94 -2.65 13.19 -11.99
C ALA A 94 -3.06 11.75 -11.79
N ASP A 95 -2.66 10.83 -12.67
CA ASP A 95 -2.80 9.38 -12.46
C ASP A 95 -1.96 8.94 -11.25
N MET A 96 -0.70 9.38 -11.12
CA MET A 96 0.14 9.09 -9.95
C MET A 96 -0.35 9.77 -8.65
N LEU A 97 -1.08 10.88 -8.75
CA LEU A 97 -1.68 11.64 -7.64
C LEU A 97 -3.07 11.13 -7.28
N ALA A 98 -3.85 10.64 -8.24
CA ALA A 98 -5.05 9.85 -8.02
C ALA A 98 -4.68 8.51 -7.37
N ASP A 99 -3.52 7.97 -7.76
CA ASP A 99 -2.87 6.82 -7.14
C ASP A 99 -2.07 7.21 -5.88
N ARG A 100 -2.09 8.46 -5.39
CA ARG A 100 -1.62 8.73 -4.01
C ARG A 100 -2.52 8.07 -2.97
N ASP A 101 -3.72 7.66 -3.36
CA ASP A 101 -4.53 6.74 -2.56
C ASP A 101 -4.04 5.29 -2.59
N ALA A 102 -3.11 4.92 -3.48
CA ALA A 102 -2.46 3.60 -3.52
C ALA A 102 -0.94 3.78 -3.47
N GLY A 103 -0.37 3.82 -2.27
CA GLY A 103 1.00 4.32 -2.09
C GLY A 103 2.05 3.62 -2.96
N MET A 104 2.93 4.43 -3.57
CA MET A 104 4.20 4.07 -4.22
C MET A 104 4.17 2.81 -5.10
N ASP A 105 3.45 2.80 -6.24
CA ASP A 105 3.64 2.00 -7.48
C ASP A 105 4.04 0.50 -7.33
N VAL A 106 3.84 -0.06 -6.15
CA VAL A 106 4.19 -1.42 -5.71
C VAL A 106 2.90 -2.03 -5.21
N ARG A 107 2.27 -2.78 -6.10
CA ARG A 107 1.14 -3.65 -5.78
C ARG A 107 1.64 -5.09 -5.72
N TYR A 108 1.53 -5.73 -4.56
CA TYR A 108 1.73 -7.17 -4.43
C TYR A 108 0.53 -7.91 -5.03
N ASP A 109 0.77 -8.99 -5.75
CA ASP A 109 -0.30 -9.88 -6.16
C ASP A 109 -0.69 -10.78 -4.99
N LEU A 110 -1.81 -10.44 -4.34
CA LEU A 110 -2.36 -11.21 -3.21
C LEU A 110 -3.61 -12.02 -3.61
N GLY A 111 -3.95 -12.08 -4.90
CA GLY A 111 -5.10 -12.83 -5.40
C GLY A 111 -6.47 -12.20 -5.15
N ASP A 112 -6.53 -10.87 -5.02
CA ASP A 112 -7.77 -10.08 -4.89
C ASP A 112 -7.76 -8.93 -5.91
N ASP A 113 -8.89 -8.72 -6.58
CA ASP A 113 -9.05 -7.73 -7.66
C ASP A 113 -9.29 -6.30 -7.15
N HIS A 114 -9.55 -6.11 -5.86
CA HIS A 114 -9.79 -4.77 -5.33
C HIS A 114 -8.54 -3.90 -5.48
N ARG A 115 -8.69 -2.69 -6.00
CA ARG A 115 -7.61 -1.76 -6.39
C ARG A 115 -6.61 -1.41 -5.28
N LEU A 116 -7.01 -1.55 -4.02
CA LEU A 116 -6.15 -1.34 -2.87
C LEU A 116 -5.36 -2.57 -2.44
N VAL A 117 -5.86 -3.77 -2.71
CA VAL A 117 -5.22 -4.97 -2.18
C VAL A 117 -3.82 -5.12 -2.77
N GLY A 118 -2.83 -5.34 -1.91
CA GLY A 118 -1.43 -5.40 -2.30
C GLY A 118 -0.73 -4.04 -2.39
N THR A 119 -1.44 -2.92 -2.31
CA THR A 119 -0.81 -1.58 -2.27
C THR A 119 -0.59 -1.13 -0.83
N LEU A 120 0.19 -0.05 -0.64
CA LEU A 120 0.24 0.63 0.65
C LEU A 120 -1.11 1.30 0.92
N CYS A 121 -1.62 1.13 2.13
CA CYS A 121 -2.85 1.76 2.58
C CYS A 121 -2.68 3.29 2.54
N PRO A 122 -3.61 4.02 1.91
CA PRO A 122 -3.60 5.47 1.97
C PRO A 122 -3.73 5.97 3.41
N ASP A 123 -3.12 7.12 3.67
CA ASP A 123 -3.19 7.77 4.97
C ASP A 123 -4.55 8.48 5.14
N MET A 124 -5.56 7.69 5.49
CA MET A 124 -6.95 8.11 5.60
C MET A 124 -7.19 8.87 6.91
N LYS A 125 -7.98 9.92 6.83
CA LYS A 125 -8.54 10.58 8.02
C LYS A 125 -9.71 9.76 8.54
N LEU A 126 -9.55 9.23 9.74
CA LEU A 126 -10.50 8.36 10.41
C LEU A 126 -11.18 9.11 11.56
N THR A 127 -12.50 9.04 11.58
CA THR A 127 -13.35 9.69 12.57
C THR A 127 -13.99 8.61 13.44
N ARG A 128 -13.58 8.53 14.70
CA ARG A 128 -14.08 7.52 15.64
C ARG A 128 -15.14 8.11 16.53
N GLU A 129 -16.32 7.50 16.53
CA GLU A 129 -17.33 7.77 17.53
C GLU A 129 -16.86 7.17 18.86
N ARG A 130 -16.73 8.01 19.90
CA ARG A 130 -16.43 7.54 21.25
C ARG A 130 -17.74 7.17 21.94
N PRO A 131 -17.75 6.17 22.85
CA PRO A 131 -18.96 5.78 23.58
C PRO A 131 -19.56 6.90 24.46
N ASP A 132 -18.82 7.98 24.68
CA ASP A 132 -19.20 9.09 25.55
C ASP A 132 -19.74 10.28 24.72
N PRO A 133 -21.02 10.66 24.87
CA PRO A 133 -21.63 11.74 24.11
C PRO A 133 -21.04 13.13 24.38
N ASP A 134 -20.27 13.30 25.46
CA ASP A 134 -19.62 14.58 25.80
C ASP A 134 -18.17 14.69 25.27
N VAL A 135 -17.66 13.65 24.60
CA VAL A 135 -16.27 13.63 24.11
C VAL A 135 -16.20 13.96 22.63
N VAL A 136 -15.35 14.95 22.32
CA VAL A 136 -14.94 15.33 20.97
C VAL A 136 -14.60 14.10 20.14
N THR A 137 -15.25 13.96 18.98
CA THR A 137 -14.99 12.91 17.99
C THR A 137 -13.49 12.81 17.74
N ALA A 138 -12.91 11.64 18.01
CA ALA A 138 -11.48 11.45 17.88
C ALA A 138 -11.14 11.29 16.40
N VAL A 139 -10.45 12.29 15.84
CA VAL A 139 -9.88 12.21 14.50
C VAL A 139 -8.48 11.63 14.62
N THR A 140 -8.22 10.55 13.91
CA THR A 140 -6.90 9.90 13.82
C THR A 140 -6.58 9.58 12.37
N ARG A 141 -5.31 9.34 12.06
CA ARG A 141 -4.89 8.88 10.73
C ARG A 141 -4.66 7.38 10.73
N SER A 142 -4.91 6.69 9.62
CA SER A 142 -4.64 5.25 9.50
C SER A 142 -3.17 4.93 9.81
N ALA A 143 -2.23 5.80 9.41
CA ALA A 143 -0.82 5.64 9.75
C ALA A 143 -0.53 5.74 11.26
N ASP A 144 -1.34 6.49 12.02
CA ASP A 144 -1.18 6.58 13.49
C ASP A 144 -1.52 5.24 14.15
N LEU A 145 -2.55 4.55 13.66
CA LEU A 145 -3.01 3.25 14.18
C LEU A 145 -2.00 2.13 13.91
N LEU A 146 -1.23 2.25 12.83
CA LEU A 146 -0.20 1.29 12.45
C LEU A 146 1.14 1.48 13.19
N ARG A 147 1.33 2.60 13.90
CA ARG A 147 2.59 2.87 14.62
C ARG A 147 2.92 1.85 15.71
N GLU A 148 1.90 1.20 16.26
CA GLU A 148 2.09 0.15 17.27
C GLU A 148 2.62 -1.16 16.65
N GLY A 149 2.78 -1.22 15.33
CA GLY A 149 3.23 -2.41 14.61
C GLY A 149 2.24 -3.56 14.68
N ARG A 150 0.98 -3.28 15.03
CA ARG A 150 -0.11 -4.25 15.12
C ARG A 150 -0.87 -4.31 13.83
N GLU A 151 -1.40 -5.48 13.57
CA GLU A 151 -2.36 -5.75 12.52
C GLU A 151 -3.64 -4.92 12.73
N LEU A 152 -4.20 -4.38 11.66
CA LEU A 152 -5.33 -3.47 11.73
C LEU A 152 -6.46 -3.95 10.82
N LEU A 153 -7.65 -4.16 11.38
CA LEU A 153 -8.88 -4.31 10.61
C LEU A 153 -9.71 -3.04 10.79
N LEU A 154 -9.89 -2.28 9.72
CA LEU A 154 -10.76 -1.11 9.69
C LEU A 154 -12.15 -1.51 9.21
N ASP A 155 -13.16 -1.26 10.03
CA ASP A 155 -14.58 -1.34 9.68
C ASP A 155 -15.11 0.09 9.50
N LEU A 156 -15.37 0.48 8.25
CA LEU A 156 -15.64 1.87 7.89
C LEU A 156 -17.12 2.26 7.96
N VAL A 157 -17.99 1.26 8.12
CA VAL A 157 -19.45 1.40 8.05
C VAL A 157 -20.18 0.72 9.20
N ASP A 158 -19.47 0.31 10.26
CA ASP A 158 -20.03 -0.27 11.49
C ASP A 158 -20.76 -1.63 11.26
N ARG A 159 -20.17 -2.49 10.42
CA ARG A 159 -20.72 -3.83 10.12
C ARG A 159 -20.35 -4.84 11.20
N ALA A 160 -21.37 -5.35 11.92
CA ALA A 160 -21.19 -6.36 12.96
C ALA A 160 -20.54 -7.64 12.41
N GLU A 161 -20.90 -8.04 11.19
CA GLU A 161 -20.42 -9.27 10.54
C GLU A 161 -18.89 -9.25 10.33
N VAL A 162 -18.32 -8.07 10.04
CA VAL A 162 -16.88 -7.87 9.88
C VAL A 162 -16.17 -8.06 11.22
N ARG A 163 -16.73 -7.51 12.30
CA ARG A 163 -16.17 -7.64 13.65
C ARG A 163 -16.27 -9.06 14.18
N ASP A 164 -17.41 -9.70 13.96
CA ASP A 164 -17.66 -11.08 14.40
C ASP A 164 -16.71 -12.07 13.69
N ALA A 165 -16.49 -11.90 12.39
CA ALA A 165 -15.55 -12.73 11.63
C ALA A 165 -14.09 -12.61 12.13
N ALA A 166 -13.71 -11.44 12.65
CA ALA A 166 -12.38 -11.19 13.19
C ALA A 166 -12.25 -11.44 14.70
N ALA A 167 -13.34 -11.77 15.39
CA ALA A 167 -13.36 -11.89 16.86
C ALA A 167 -12.32 -12.89 17.40
N ALA A 168 -12.07 -13.98 16.66
CA ALA A 168 -11.09 -15.00 17.03
C ALA A 168 -9.61 -14.56 16.94
N TRP A 169 -9.35 -13.33 16.47
CA TRP A 169 -8.02 -12.71 16.39
C TRP A 169 -7.86 -11.49 17.32
N THR A 170 -8.77 -11.25 18.28
CA THR A 170 -8.79 -10.05 19.16
C THR A 170 -7.52 -9.77 19.99
N GLY A 171 -6.57 -10.70 20.06
CA GLY A 171 -5.24 -10.48 20.67
C GLY A 171 -4.11 -10.15 19.69
N ARG A 172 -4.33 -10.32 18.39
CA ARG A 172 -3.37 -10.08 17.30
C ARG A 172 -3.83 -8.94 16.41
N VAL A 173 -5.09 -8.98 15.97
CA VAL A 173 -5.68 -7.98 15.08
C VAL A 173 -6.45 -6.94 15.88
N ASN A 174 -6.03 -5.68 15.73
CA ASN A 174 -6.73 -4.52 16.27
C ASN A 174 -7.90 -4.16 15.34
N THR A 175 -9.12 -4.49 15.74
CA THR A 175 -10.33 -4.13 14.99
C THR A 175 -10.82 -2.75 15.41
N VAL A 176 -10.90 -1.81 14.46
CA VAL A 176 -11.28 -0.42 14.70
C VAL A 176 -12.45 -0.05 13.79
N THR A 177 -13.57 0.33 14.39
CA THR A 177 -14.67 0.98 13.68
C THR A 177 -14.42 2.49 13.61
N ALA A 178 -14.43 3.06 12.40
CA ALA A 178 -14.20 4.50 12.17
C ALA A 178 -14.76 4.95 10.83
N ARG A 179 -15.27 6.17 10.72
CA ARG A 179 -15.73 6.72 9.43
C ARG A 179 -14.61 7.43 8.68
N THR A 180 -14.68 7.42 7.35
CA THR A 180 -13.77 8.15 6.46
C THR A 180 -14.58 8.84 5.34
N ASP A 181 -13.96 9.75 4.61
CA ASP A 181 -14.53 10.40 3.42
C ASP A 181 -14.46 9.53 2.16
N ARG A 182 -13.75 8.40 2.25
CA ARG A 182 -13.69 7.39 1.20
C ARG A 182 -15.01 6.65 1.00
N VAL A 183 -15.30 6.33 -0.26
CA VAL A 183 -16.59 5.76 -0.71
C VAL A 183 -16.44 4.48 -1.55
N ASP A 184 -15.21 3.98 -1.71
CA ASP A 184 -14.91 2.79 -2.52
C ASP A 184 -14.75 1.52 -1.69
N VAL A 185 -14.66 1.62 -0.37
CA VAL A 185 -14.40 0.49 0.51
C VAL A 185 -15.13 0.62 1.86
N ASP A 186 -15.75 -0.48 2.29
CA ASP A 186 -16.49 -0.59 3.55
C ASP A 186 -15.64 -1.19 4.68
N ALA A 187 -14.63 -2.01 4.36
CA ALA A 187 -13.69 -2.55 5.34
C ALA A 187 -12.33 -2.87 4.72
N LEU A 188 -11.26 -2.77 5.52
CA LEU A 188 -9.88 -3.02 5.10
C LEU A 188 -9.11 -3.83 6.13
N LEU A 189 -8.41 -4.87 5.68
CA LEU A 189 -7.41 -5.56 6.48
C LEU A 189 -6.02 -5.05 6.08
N ILE A 190 -5.29 -4.49 7.04
CA ILE A 190 -4.01 -3.82 6.81
C ILE A 190 -2.94 -4.53 7.64
N ARG A 191 -1.88 -4.94 6.96
CA ARG A 191 -0.68 -5.54 7.56
C ARG A 191 0.12 -4.50 8.36
N PRO A 192 0.98 -4.93 9.29
CA PRO A 192 1.87 -4.03 10.03
C PRO A 192 2.82 -3.18 9.16
N ASP A 193 3.12 -3.62 7.94
CA ASP A 193 3.91 -2.86 6.96
C ASP A 193 3.07 -1.83 6.16
N GLY A 194 1.80 -1.67 6.52
CA GLY A 194 0.84 -0.77 5.87
C GLY A 194 0.23 -1.33 4.59
N CYS A 195 0.61 -2.53 4.15
CA CYS A 195 0.04 -3.15 2.96
C CYS A 195 -1.40 -3.60 3.22
N VAL A 196 -2.32 -3.26 2.32
CA VAL A 196 -3.71 -3.76 2.37
C VAL A 196 -3.71 -5.24 1.94
N ALA A 197 -4.06 -6.13 2.85
CA ALA A 197 -4.12 -7.57 2.62
C ALA A 197 -5.48 -8.05 2.09
N TRP A 198 -6.55 -7.31 2.37
CA TRP A 198 -7.92 -7.62 1.97
C TRP A 198 -8.78 -6.35 2.04
N ALA A 199 -9.82 -6.26 1.21
CA ALA A 199 -10.75 -5.15 1.20
C ALA A 199 -12.19 -5.65 0.92
N LEU A 200 -13.17 -5.03 1.58
CA LEU A 200 -14.60 -5.18 1.26
C LEU A 200 -15.07 -3.99 0.43
N PRO A 201 -15.39 -4.15 -0.87
CA PRO A 201 -15.87 -3.06 -1.70
C PRO A 201 -17.19 -2.48 -1.17
N THR A 202 -17.42 -1.18 -1.39
CA THR A 202 -18.61 -0.51 -0.86
C THR A 202 -19.91 -1.14 -1.35
N GLY A 203 -20.82 -1.40 -0.39
CA GLY A 203 -22.15 -1.94 -0.67
C GLY A 203 -22.18 -3.43 -1.07
N GLN A 204 -21.04 -4.13 -1.06
CA GLN A 204 -21.02 -5.58 -1.24
C GLN A 204 -21.33 -6.32 0.05
N ASP A 205 -21.89 -7.52 -0.08
CA ASP A 205 -22.08 -8.44 1.03
C ASP A 205 -20.75 -9.02 1.48
N LEU A 206 -20.58 -9.22 2.80
CA LEU A 206 -19.37 -9.81 3.34
C LEU A 206 -19.34 -11.32 3.02
N ASP A 207 -18.41 -11.74 2.17
CA ASP A 207 -17.96 -13.13 2.17
C ASP A 207 -16.95 -13.35 3.31
N ALA A 208 -17.46 -13.79 4.46
CA ALA A 208 -16.65 -14.03 5.66
C ALA A 208 -15.51 -15.02 5.41
N THR A 209 -15.64 -15.94 4.43
CA THR A 209 -14.59 -16.90 4.13
C THR A 209 -13.34 -16.22 3.56
N THR A 210 -13.50 -15.14 2.80
CA THR A 210 -12.38 -14.37 2.23
C THR A 210 -11.61 -13.63 3.32
N LEU A 211 -12.30 -12.99 4.25
CA LEU A 211 -11.71 -12.30 5.40
C LEU A 211 -11.02 -13.31 6.34
N VAL A 212 -11.67 -14.40 6.69
CA VAL A 212 -11.08 -15.45 7.55
C VAL A 212 -9.85 -16.09 6.90
N ARG A 213 -9.88 -16.33 5.59
CA ARG A 213 -8.71 -16.81 4.85
C ARG A 213 -7.58 -15.80 4.89
N ALA A 214 -7.85 -14.51 4.65
CA ALA A 214 -6.83 -13.47 4.73
C ALA A 214 -6.24 -13.36 6.14
N LEU A 215 -7.07 -13.38 7.19
CA LEU A 215 -6.64 -13.41 8.58
C LEU A 215 -5.75 -14.63 8.88
N GLY A 216 -6.15 -15.82 8.41
CA GLY A 216 -5.40 -17.06 8.55
C GLY A 216 -4.04 -17.04 7.85
N THR A 217 -4.01 -16.57 6.61
CA THR A 217 -2.78 -16.48 5.80
C THR A 217 -1.76 -15.52 6.42
N TRP A 218 -2.22 -14.33 6.85
CA TRP A 218 -1.29 -13.29 7.28
C TRP A 218 -0.99 -13.30 8.77
N PHE A 219 -1.92 -13.79 9.60
CA PHE A 219 -1.86 -13.66 11.06
C PHE A 219 -2.04 -14.98 11.81
N GLY A 220 -2.14 -16.10 11.08
CA GLY A 220 -2.20 -17.43 11.65
C GLY A 220 -3.60 -17.92 12.00
N GLN A 221 -3.70 -19.15 12.48
CA GLN A 221 -4.97 -19.76 12.89
C GLN A 221 -5.63 -19.01 14.06
N PRO A 222 -6.97 -19.02 14.17
CA PRO A 222 -7.71 -18.38 15.27
C PRO A 222 -7.22 -18.87 16.64
N ALA A 223 -7.33 -17.99 17.66
CA ALA A 223 -6.92 -18.29 19.03
C ALA A 223 -7.86 -19.28 19.73
#